data_AF-A0A7J4SKL6-F1
#
_entry.id   AF-A0A7J4SKL6-F1
#
_cell.length_a   1.000
_cell.length_b   1.000
_cell.length_c   1.000
_cell.angle_alpha   90.00
_cell.angle_beta   90.00
_cell.angle_gamma   90.00
#
_symmetry.space_group_name_H-M   'P 1'
#
loop_
_entity.id
_entity.type
_entity.pdbx_description
1 polymer ?
#
loop_
_entity_poly.entity_id
_entity_poly.type
_entity_poly.pdbx_seq_one_letter_code
_entity_poly.pdbx_strand_id
1 'polypeptide(L)'
;MSSKDSKSRDFDHLIEQNSTELSFLSAYGGLTSDTADSTGIFSAIKRFLAAGGVEFSESKEKLEFEFGYVKIVDNGVKVHVKGKSLPLVASDLTQAGFVDGKLPARRGSCTVTLQDWDIEQRRFVERIVEHLCR
;
A
#
# COMPACT_ATOMS: atom_id res chain seq x y z
N MET A 1 29.47 -9.95 -54.23
CA MET A 1 29.18 -8.95 -53.19
C MET A 1 27.98 -9.45 -52.41
N SER A 2 28.20 -10.01 -51.21
CA SER A 2 27.11 -10.56 -50.39
C SER A 2 26.62 -9.46 -49.46
N SER A 3 25.37 -9.03 -49.67
CA SER A 3 24.73 -7.93 -48.98
C SER A 3 24.60 -8.26 -47.50
N LYS A 4 25.40 -7.55 -46.71
CA LYS A 4 25.36 -7.51 -45.25
C LYS A 4 24.34 -6.42 -44.86
N ASP A 5 23.64 -6.66 -43.76
CA ASP A 5 22.85 -5.69 -42.99
C ASP A 5 21.34 -5.58 -43.32
N SER A 6 20.55 -6.48 -42.73
CA SER A 6 19.11 -6.28 -42.57
C SER A 6 18.53 -6.79 -41.25
N LYS A 7 19.32 -7.45 -40.38
CA LYS A 7 18.83 -7.99 -39.10
C LYS A 7 18.98 -7.02 -37.91
N SER A 8 19.81 -5.99 -38.05
CA SER A 8 20.12 -5.02 -36.98
C SER A 8 19.00 -3.99 -36.81
N ARG A 9 18.41 -3.54 -37.93
CA ARG A 9 17.37 -2.50 -37.95
C ARG A 9 16.04 -2.96 -37.39
N ASP A 10 15.62 -4.19 -37.66
CA ASP A 10 14.34 -4.72 -37.14
C ASP A 10 14.36 -4.91 -35.62
N PHE A 11 15.53 -5.21 -35.03
CA PHE A 11 15.65 -5.41 -33.59
C PHE A 11 15.62 -4.08 -32.82
N ASP A 12 16.29 -3.03 -33.33
CA ASP A 12 16.23 -1.69 -32.72
C ASP A 12 14.82 -1.11 -32.78
N HIS A 13 14.07 -1.32 -33.88
CA HIS A 13 12.67 -0.89 -33.97
C HIS A 13 11.73 -1.65 -33.02
N LEU A 14 11.99 -2.94 -32.76
CA LEU A 14 11.25 -3.71 -31.77
C LEU A 14 11.58 -3.26 -30.34
N ILE A 15 12.83 -2.89 -30.05
CA ILE A 15 13.24 -2.34 -28.75
C ILE A 15 12.63 -0.95 -28.53
N GLU A 16 12.55 -0.11 -29.56
CA GLU A 16 11.94 1.23 -29.50
C GLU A 16 10.41 1.17 -29.28
N GLN A 17 9.72 0.21 -29.93
CA GLN A 17 8.30 -0.07 -29.68
C GLN A 17 8.03 -0.62 -28.26
N ASN A 18 8.91 -1.46 -27.71
CA ASN A 18 8.74 -1.95 -26.33
C ASN A 18 9.09 -0.89 -25.28
N SER A 19 10.06 -0.02 -25.57
CA SER A 19 10.46 1.08 -24.68
C SER A 19 9.35 2.11 -24.45
N THR A 20 8.45 2.26 -25.42
CA THR A 20 7.29 3.17 -25.33
C THR A 20 6.11 2.56 -24.56
N GLU A 21 6.02 1.23 -24.43
CA GLU A 21 5.00 0.55 -23.61
C GLU A 21 5.34 0.51 -22.10
N LEU A 22 6.62 0.67 -21.73
CA LEU A 22 7.03 0.78 -20.31
C LEU A 22 6.42 2.01 -19.62
N SER A 23 6.26 3.11 -20.36
CA SER A 23 5.57 4.32 -19.87
C SER A 23 4.09 4.03 -19.57
N PHE A 24 3.43 3.24 -20.43
CA PHE A 24 2.02 2.86 -20.25
C PHE A 24 1.79 1.90 -19.08
N LEU A 25 2.71 0.96 -18.85
CA LEU A 25 2.70 0.06 -17.69
C LEU A 25 3.01 0.77 -16.37
N SER A 26 3.86 1.82 -16.39
CA SER A 26 4.14 2.63 -15.20
C SER A 26 2.92 3.42 -14.71
N ALA A 27 2.00 3.77 -15.61
CA ALA A 27 0.73 4.42 -15.26
C ALA A 27 -0.26 3.48 -14.55
N TYR A 28 -0.05 2.15 -14.63
CA TYR A 28 -0.83 1.14 -13.91
C TYR A 28 -0.20 0.67 -12.59
N GLY A 29 0.91 1.29 -12.17
CA GLY A 29 1.48 1.12 -10.83
C GLY A 29 2.33 -0.15 -10.69
N GLY A 30 3.65 0.01 -10.72
CA GLY A 30 4.56 -1.08 -10.39
C GLY A 30 5.99 -0.93 -10.87
N LEU A 31 6.60 0.27 -10.79
CA LEU A 31 8.05 0.29 -10.59
C LEU A 31 8.27 -0.13 -9.14
N THR A 32 8.45 -1.43 -8.91
CA THR A 32 8.97 -1.95 -7.66
C THR A 32 10.38 -1.38 -7.50
N SER A 33 10.47 -0.22 -6.85
CA SER A 33 11.59 -0.07 -5.93
C SER A 33 11.47 -1.23 -4.94
N ASP A 34 12.56 -1.92 -4.62
CA ASP A 34 12.59 -2.93 -3.54
C ASP A 34 12.20 -2.32 -2.16
N THR A 35 11.91 -1.02 -2.13
CA THR A 35 11.41 -0.26 -1.00
C THR A 35 9.96 0.19 -1.25
N ALA A 36 9.08 -0.12 -0.29
CA ALA A 36 7.70 0.36 -0.28
C ALA A 36 7.64 1.90 -0.40
N ASP A 37 6.78 2.43 -1.28
CA ASP A 37 6.49 3.87 -1.37
C ASP A 37 5.67 4.33 -0.14
N SER A 38 6.37 4.44 0.98
CA SER A 38 5.77 4.71 2.28
C SER A 38 5.06 6.07 2.31
N THR A 39 5.55 7.05 1.54
CA THR A 39 4.92 8.38 1.43
C THR A 39 3.64 8.32 0.60
N GLY A 40 3.65 7.58 -0.51
CA GLY A 40 2.47 7.34 -1.33
C GLY A 40 1.38 6.60 -0.57
N ILE A 41 1.74 5.51 0.12
CA ILE A 41 0.82 4.72 0.96
C ILE A 41 0.25 5.59 2.08
N PHE A 42 1.08 6.37 2.76
CA PHE A 42 0.64 7.28 3.84
C PHE A 42 -0.36 8.31 3.33
N SER A 43 -0.07 8.92 2.17
CA SER A 43 -0.96 9.90 1.52
C SER A 43 -2.28 9.28 1.09
N ALA A 44 -2.26 8.02 0.63
CA ALA A 44 -3.45 7.29 0.23
C ALA A 44 -4.34 6.93 1.43
N ILE A 45 -3.74 6.44 2.53
CA ILE A 45 -4.45 6.18 3.79
C ILE A 45 -5.09 7.46 4.31
N LYS A 46 -4.35 8.58 4.32
CA LYS A 46 -4.87 9.88 4.74
C LYS A 46 -6.14 10.27 3.98
N ARG A 47 -6.11 10.18 2.65
CA ARG A 47 -7.26 10.48 1.79
C ARG A 47 -8.43 9.54 2.08
N PHE A 48 -8.14 8.26 2.29
CA PHE A 48 -9.14 7.25 2.59
C PHE A 48 -9.84 7.50 3.93
N LEU A 49 -9.08 7.79 4.99
CA LEU A 49 -9.63 8.12 6.32
C LEU A 49 -10.46 9.40 6.27
N ALA A 50 -9.98 10.44 5.58
CA ALA A 50 -10.73 11.68 5.41
C ALA A 50 -12.05 11.47 4.66
N ALA A 51 -12.05 10.66 3.59
CA ALA A 51 -13.26 10.30 2.86
C ALA A 51 -14.23 9.45 3.70
N GLY A 52 -13.69 8.63 4.62
CA GLY A 52 -14.47 7.87 5.60
C GLY A 52 -15.00 8.68 6.78
N GLY A 53 -14.74 9.99 6.84
CA GLY A 53 -15.20 10.87 7.92
C GLY A 53 -14.46 10.68 9.24
N VAL A 54 -13.26 10.08 9.23
CA VAL A 54 -12.44 9.90 10.43
C VAL A 54 -11.73 11.20 10.77
N GLU A 55 -11.94 11.70 11.99
CA GLU A 55 -11.16 12.82 12.51
C GLU A 55 -9.77 12.35 12.95
N PHE A 56 -8.73 13.08 12.54
CA PHE A 56 -7.35 12.80 12.91
C PHE A 56 -6.52 14.08 13.04
N SER A 57 -5.49 14.03 13.88
CA SER A 57 -4.40 15.01 13.89
C SER A 57 -3.27 14.53 13.00
N GLU A 58 -2.66 15.45 12.24
CA GLU A 58 -1.63 15.14 11.26
C GLU A 58 -0.28 15.78 11.64
N SER A 59 0.78 15.00 11.46
CA SER A 59 2.18 15.41 11.41
C SER A 59 2.83 14.87 10.14
N LYS A 60 4.05 15.32 9.80
CA LYS A 60 4.75 14.92 8.55
C LYS A 60 4.80 13.42 8.28
N GLU A 61 4.88 12.61 9.35
CA GLU A 61 5.09 11.15 9.25
C GLU A 61 4.07 10.36 10.07
N LYS A 62 3.03 11.02 10.61
CA LYS A 62 2.10 10.38 11.55
C LYS A 62 0.71 10.99 11.46
N LEU A 63 -0.31 10.14 11.43
CA LEU A 63 -1.70 10.48 11.69
C LEU A 63 -2.09 9.85 13.03
N GLU A 64 -2.66 10.62 13.94
CA GLU A 64 -3.25 10.11 15.17
C GLU A 64 -4.76 10.32 15.15
N PHE A 65 -5.50 9.30 15.55
CA PHE A 65 -6.96 9.32 15.67
C PHE A 65 -7.34 8.68 17.00
N GLU A 66 -8.61 8.83 17.42
CA GLU A 66 -9.08 8.39 18.74
C GLU A 66 -8.72 6.92 19.06
N PHE A 67 -8.84 6.05 18.07
CA PHE A 67 -8.66 4.62 18.21
C PHE A 67 -7.27 4.12 17.77
N GLY A 68 -6.29 4.99 17.47
CA GLY A 68 -4.99 4.52 17.00
C GLY A 68 -4.13 5.55 16.28
N TYR A 69 -3.19 5.04 15.48
CA TYR A 69 -2.34 5.88 14.65
C TYR A 69 -1.88 5.16 13.38
N VAL A 70 -1.49 5.96 12.40
CA VAL A 70 -0.77 5.55 11.19
C VAL A 70 0.57 6.29 11.19
N LYS A 71 1.69 5.59 10.99
CA LYS A 71 3.04 6.19 11.02
C LYS A 71 3.92 5.63 9.92
N ILE A 72 4.65 6.50 9.22
CA ILE A 72 5.71 6.09 8.29
C ILE A 72 6.84 5.40 9.09
N VAL A 73 7.32 4.28 8.57
CA VAL A 73 8.47 3.52 9.07
C VAL A 73 9.36 3.10 7.89
N ASP A 74 10.58 2.65 8.15
CA ASP A 74 11.57 2.36 7.10
C ASP A 74 11.09 1.36 6.03
N ASN A 75 10.16 0.46 6.40
CA ASN A 75 9.68 -0.63 5.57
C ASN A 75 8.17 -0.53 5.27
N GLY A 76 7.63 0.69 5.14
CA GLY A 76 6.22 0.92 4.81
C GLY A 76 5.51 1.85 5.79
N VAL A 77 4.21 1.63 5.96
CA VAL A 77 3.37 2.42 6.85
C VAL A 77 2.79 1.56 7.95
N LYS A 78 3.17 1.84 9.19
CA LYS A 78 2.66 1.15 10.37
C LYS A 78 1.29 1.67 10.75
N VAL A 79 0.32 0.77 10.80
CA VAL A 79 -1.02 0.99 11.30
C VAL A 79 -1.14 0.33 12.67
N HIS A 80 -1.54 1.11 13.66
CA HIS A 80 -1.85 0.61 15.00
C HIS A 80 -3.25 1.05 15.39
N VAL A 81 -4.05 0.10 15.85
CA VAL A 81 -5.45 0.33 16.22
C VAL A 81 -5.75 -0.36 17.54
N LYS A 82 -6.56 0.28 18.38
CA LYS A 82 -7.12 -0.26 19.61
C LYS A 82 -8.64 -0.23 19.51
N GLY A 83 -9.28 -1.27 20.03
CA GLY A 83 -10.74 -1.36 19.98
C GLY A 83 -11.24 -2.59 20.71
N LYS A 84 -12.51 -2.60 21.09
CA LYS A 84 -13.13 -3.77 21.71
C LYS A 84 -13.56 -4.74 20.61
N SER A 85 -13.05 -5.98 20.67
CA SER A 85 -13.42 -7.06 19.76
C SER A 85 -13.28 -6.68 18.29
N LEU A 86 -12.08 -6.28 17.86
CA LEU A 86 -11.82 -5.92 16.46
C LEU A 86 -12.30 -7.03 15.52
N PRO A 87 -12.92 -6.67 14.37
CA PRO A 87 -13.52 -7.62 13.44
C PRO A 87 -12.45 -8.24 12.55
N LEU A 88 -11.37 -8.75 13.14
CA LEU A 88 -10.18 -9.24 12.45
C LEU A 88 -9.86 -10.67 12.89
N VAL A 89 -9.30 -11.45 11.97
CA VAL A 89 -8.66 -12.74 12.22
C VAL A 89 -7.18 -12.67 11.86
N ALA A 90 -6.39 -13.64 12.33
CA ALA A 90 -4.94 -13.62 12.10
C ALA A 90 -4.57 -13.56 10.60
N SER A 91 -5.35 -14.22 9.74
CA SER A 91 -5.14 -14.22 8.28
C SER A 91 -5.40 -12.87 7.62
N ASP A 92 -6.15 -11.96 8.24
CA ASP A 92 -6.32 -10.60 7.73
C ASP A 92 -4.97 -9.82 7.76
N LEU A 93 -4.05 -10.20 8.65
CA LEU A 93 -2.76 -9.52 8.84
C LEU A 93 -1.59 -10.17 8.10
N THR A 94 -1.86 -11.26 7.39
CA THR A 94 -0.87 -12.00 6.59
C THR A 94 -1.23 -11.97 5.10
N GLN A 95 -2.12 -11.07 4.69
CA GLN A 95 -2.45 -10.84 3.28
C GLN A 95 -1.25 -10.23 2.55
N ALA A 96 -1.26 -10.29 1.21
CA ALA A 96 -0.23 -9.67 0.39
C ALA A 96 -0.12 -8.16 0.68
N GLY A 97 1.11 -7.65 0.79
CA GLY A 97 1.37 -6.25 1.13
C GLY A 97 1.24 -5.91 2.63
N PHE A 98 1.07 -6.90 3.51
CA PHE A 98 1.12 -6.74 4.97
C PHE A 98 2.34 -7.43 5.56
N VAL A 99 3.04 -6.76 6.47
CA VAL A 99 4.16 -7.32 7.25
C VAL A 99 4.04 -6.97 8.73
N ASP A 100 4.74 -7.71 9.59
CA ASP A 100 4.76 -7.51 11.05
C ASP A 100 3.37 -7.50 11.73
N GLY A 101 2.41 -8.24 11.16
CA GLY A 101 1.05 -8.38 11.67
C GLY A 101 0.98 -8.96 13.09
N LYS A 102 0.30 -8.26 14.00
CA LYS A 102 0.06 -8.69 15.38
C LYS A 102 -1.39 -8.46 15.79
N LEU A 103 -2.08 -9.55 16.11
CA LEU A 103 -3.43 -9.56 16.67
C LEU A 103 -3.43 -10.38 17.98
N PRO A 104 -3.60 -9.76 19.16
CA PRO A 104 -3.77 -10.48 20.40
C PRO A 104 -5.05 -11.35 20.37
N ALA A 105 -5.05 -12.48 21.10
CA ALA A 105 -6.20 -13.40 21.15
C ALA A 105 -7.53 -12.72 21.54
N ARG A 106 -7.47 -11.68 22.39
CA ARG A 106 -8.64 -10.89 22.82
C ARG A 106 -9.12 -9.88 21.77
N ARG A 107 -8.39 -9.71 20.66
CA ARG A 107 -8.68 -8.74 19.58
C ARG A 107 -8.94 -7.33 20.11
N GLY A 108 -8.19 -6.95 21.15
CA GLY A 108 -8.26 -5.63 21.79
C GLY A 108 -7.43 -4.56 21.09
N SER A 109 -6.54 -4.99 20.19
CA SER A 109 -5.68 -4.13 19.40
C SER A 109 -5.18 -4.88 18.18
N CYS A 110 -4.66 -4.14 17.21
CA CYS A 110 -4.05 -4.66 16.01
C CYS A 110 -2.85 -3.77 15.66
N THR A 111 -1.76 -4.39 15.22
CA THR A 111 -0.64 -3.66 14.61
C THR A 111 -0.24 -4.37 13.34
N VAL A 112 -0.02 -3.63 12.26
CA VAL A 112 0.51 -4.16 11.00
C VAL A 112 1.24 -3.07 10.24
N THR A 113 2.21 -3.44 9.41
CA THR A 113 2.90 -2.52 8.50
C THR A 113 2.43 -2.82 7.09
N LEU A 114 1.96 -1.79 6.38
CA LEU A 114 1.53 -1.87 4.99
C LEU A 114 2.70 -1.55 4.07
N GLN A 115 3.02 -2.46 3.17
CA GLN A 115 4.04 -2.27 2.13
C GLN A 115 3.43 -1.88 0.78
N ASP A 116 2.14 -2.12 0.60
CA ASP A 116 1.38 -1.79 -0.61
C ASP A 116 0.09 -1.05 -0.25
N TRP A 117 -0.57 -0.48 -1.28
CA TRP A 117 -1.90 0.10 -1.16
C TRP A 117 -2.83 -0.37 -2.27
N ASP A 118 -3.43 -1.55 -2.07
CA ASP A 118 -4.41 -2.11 -3.00
C ASP A 118 -5.73 -2.48 -2.28
N ILE A 119 -6.52 -3.38 -2.87
CA ILE A 119 -7.86 -3.75 -2.43
C ILE A 119 -7.86 -4.36 -1.03
N GLU A 120 -6.84 -5.15 -0.69
CA GLU A 120 -6.74 -5.80 0.62
C GLU A 120 -6.50 -4.77 1.74
N GLN A 121 -5.59 -3.81 1.54
CA GLN A 121 -5.33 -2.75 2.52
C GLN A 121 -6.52 -1.81 2.67
N ARG A 122 -7.19 -1.47 1.57
CA ARG A 122 -8.41 -0.65 1.59
C ARG A 122 -9.51 -1.33 2.39
N ARG A 123 -9.82 -2.60 2.09
CA ARG A 123 -10.82 -3.38 2.84
C ARG A 123 -10.47 -3.55 4.31
N PHE A 124 -9.19 -3.74 4.63
CA PHE A 124 -8.71 -3.83 6.01
C PHE A 124 -9.00 -2.53 6.79
N VAL A 125 -8.62 -1.38 6.23
CA VAL A 125 -8.86 -0.07 6.86
C VAL A 125 -10.35 0.22 6.95
N GLU A 126 -11.11 -0.07 5.88
CA GLU A 126 -12.58 0.10 5.84
C GLU A 126 -13.26 -0.68 6.96
N ARG A 127 -13.00 -1.98 7.10
CA ARG A 127 -13.57 -2.83 8.16
C ARG A 127 -13.28 -2.31 9.56
N ILE A 128 -12.09 -1.76 9.78
CA ILE A 128 -11.72 -1.16 11.07
C ILE A 128 -12.52 0.12 11.32
N VAL A 129 -12.57 1.01 10.35
CA VAL A 129 -13.26 2.30 10.47
C VAL A 129 -14.76 2.07 10.66
N GLU A 130 -15.37 1.16 9.89
CA GLU A 130 -16.79 0.80 10.03
C GLU A 130 -17.13 0.27 11.42
N HIS A 131 -16.22 -0.47 12.07
CA HIS A 131 -16.45 -1.05 13.40
C HIS A 131 -16.18 -0.07 14.54
N LEU A 132 -15.30 0.91 14.36
CA LEU A 132 -14.87 1.82 15.43
C LEU A 132 -15.54 3.20 15.36
N CYS A 133 -16.03 3.60 14.19
CA CYS A 133 -16.66 4.90 13.98
C CYS A 133 -18.20 4.84 13.85
N ARG A 134 -18.81 3.64 13.92
CA ARG A 134 -20.27 3.45 13.98
C ARG A 134 -20.68 2.84 15.31
#